data_AF-A0A7V7BRG1-F1
#
_entry.id   AF-A0A7V7BRG1-F1
#
_cell.length_a   1.000
_cell.length_b   1.000
_cell.length_c   1.000
_cell.angle_alpha   90.00
_cell.angle_beta   90.00
_cell.angle_gamma   90.00
#
_symmetry.space_group_name_H-M   'P 1'
#
loop_
_entity.id
_entity.type
_entity.pdbx_description
1 polymer ?
#
loop_
_entity_poly.entity_id
_entity_poly.type
_entity_poly.pdbx_seq_one_letter_code
_entity_poly.pdbx_strand_id
1 'polypeptide(L)'
;MNNGNLNWIANFIWGIADDVLRDLYVRGKYRDVILPMTVLRRLDAVLEPTKQAVLDMKASLDRAGITNQDAALRQAAGQAFYNTSKFTLRDLRARASQQQLKADFEAYLDGFSPNVQDILENFEFRNQIPRLSKADAL
;
A
#
# COMPACT_ATOMS: atom_id res chain seq x y z
N MET A 1 15.07 9.27 -19.66
CA MET A 1 14.31 8.02 -19.88
C MET A 1 13.79 8.06 -21.31
N ASN A 2 14.05 7.03 -22.13
CA ASN A 2 13.71 7.05 -23.55
C ASN A 2 12.21 6.76 -23.75
N ASN A 3 11.50 7.50 -24.61
CA ASN A 3 10.02 7.41 -24.75
C ASN A 3 9.51 6.00 -25.08
N GLY A 4 10.30 5.18 -25.79
CA GLY A 4 9.96 3.78 -26.07
C GLY A 4 9.83 2.92 -24.80
N ASN A 5 10.58 3.24 -23.74
CA ASN A 5 10.54 2.48 -22.49
C ASN A 5 9.27 2.79 -21.67
N LEU A 6 8.78 4.03 -21.71
CA LEU A 6 7.55 4.43 -21.01
C LEU A 6 6.31 3.80 -21.64
N ASN A 7 6.24 3.76 -22.98
CA ASN A 7 5.14 3.12 -23.70
C ASN A 7 5.07 1.61 -23.42
N TRP A 8 6.23 0.94 -23.33
CA TRP A 8 6.28 -0.48 -22.98
C TRP A 8 5.79 -0.74 -21.56
N ILE A 9 6.25 0.03 -20.56
CA ILE A 9 5.79 -0.10 -19.16
C ILE A 9 4.28 0.13 -19.05
N ALA A 10 3.77 1.18 -19.72
CA ALA A 10 2.35 1.48 -19.71
C ALA A 10 1.53 0.32 -20.30
N ASN A 11 1.94 -0.20 -21.45
CA ASN A 11 1.26 -1.34 -22.08
C ASN A 11 1.33 -2.61 -21.23
N PHE A 12 2.45 -2.84 -20.54
CA PHE A 12 2.61 -3.97 -19.63
C PHE A 12 1.65 -3.87 -18.44
N ILE A 13 1.55 -2.70 -17.81
CA ILE A 13 0.61 -2.46 -16.69
C ILE A 13 -0.84 -2.66 -17.15
N TRP A 14 -1.20 -2.10 -18.31
CA TRP A 14 -2.54 -2.28 -18.87
C TRP A 14 -2.83 -3.73 -19.25
N GLY A 15 -1.84 -4.49 -19.74
CA GLY A 15 -1.97 -5.91 -20.03
C GLY A 15 -2.31 -6.74 -18.79
N ILE A 16 -1.55 -6.56 -17.71
CA ILE A 16 -1.85 -7.24 -16.43
C ILE A 16 -3.23 -6.86 -15.90
N ALA A 17 -3.59 -5.57 -15.97
CA ALA A 17 -4.89 -5.12 -15.53
C ALA A 17 -6.03 -5.73 -16.37
N ASP A 18 -5.81 -5.88 -17.68
CA ASP A 18 -6.74 -6.55 -18.59
C ASP A 18 -6.88 -8.04 -18.31
N ASP A 19 -5.87 -8.68 -17.70
CA ASP A 19 -5.92 -10.09 -17.31
C ASP A 19 -6.57 -10.29 -15.94
N VAL A 20 -6.29 -9.39 -14.98
CA VAL A 20 -6.72 -9.54 -13.57
C VAL A 20 -8.08 -8.86 -13.29
N LEU A 21 -8.39 -7.74 -13.95
CA LEU A 21 -9.53 -6.90 -13.60
C LEU A 21 -10.71 -6.98 -14.58
N ARG A 22 -10.56 -7.65 -15.73
CA ARG A 22 -11.56 -7.65 -16.82
C ARG A 22 -12.93 -8.20 -16.44
N ASP A 23 -12.95 -9.26 -15.63
CA ASP A 23 -14.20 -9.88 -15.19
C ASP A 23 -14.75 -9.22 -13.91
N LEU A 24 -13.99 -8.30 -13.32
CA LEU A 24 -14.32 -7.60 -12.08
C LEU A 24 -14.75 -6.17 -12.32
N TYR A 25 -14.17 -5.49 -13.29
CA TYR A 25 -14.38 -4.07 -13.51
C TYR A 25 -14.58 -3.79 -15.00
N VAL A 26 -15.41 -2.79 -15.29
CA VAL A 26 -15.37 -2.19 -16.63
C VAL A 26 -14.04 -1.45 -16.79
N ARG A 27 -13.47 -1.44 -18.00
CA ARG A 27 -12.15 -0.84 -18.27
C ARG A 27 -11.99 0.60 -17.76
N GLY A 28 -13.06 1.39 -17.76
CA GLY A 28 -13.06 2.76 -17.22
C GLY A 28 -12.75 2.84 -15.72
N LYS A 29 -13.00 1.75 -14.98
CA LYS A 29 -12.84 1.62 -13.52
C LYS A 29 -11.53 0.99 -13.08
N TYR A 30 -10.69 0.51 -13.99
CA TYR A 30 -9.38 -0.04 -13.64
C TYR A 30 -8.49 0.96 -12.91
N ARG A 31 -8.63 2.25 -13.27
CA ARG A 31 -7.87 3.33 -12.62
C ARG A 31 -8.08 3.38 -11.11
N ASP A 32 -9.27 2.99 -10.63
CA ASP A 32 -9.66 3.01 -9.22
C ASP A 32 -8.90 1.93 -8.42
N VAL A 33 -8.24 0.98 -9.10
CA VAL A 33 -7.39 -0.06 -8.51
C VAL A 33 -5.91 0.17 -8.82
N ILE A 34 -5.58 0.46 -10.09
CA ILE A 34 -4.19 0.62 -10.55
C ILE A 34 -3.52 1.82 -9.89
N LEU A 35 -4.22 2.96 -9.80
CA LEU A 35 -3.62 4.20 -9.26
C LEU A 35 -3.28 4.04 -7.77
N PRO A 36 -4.20 3.58 -6.89
CA PRO A 36 -3.88 3.37 -5.49
C PRO A 36 -2.76 2.34 -5.29
N MET A 37 -2.78 1.23 -6.02
CA MET A 37 -1.72 0.22 -5.94
C MET A 37 -0.35 0.77 -6.34
N THR A 38 -0.29 1.61 -7.37
CA THR A 38 0.96 2.25 -7.82
C THR A 38 1.49 3.24 -6.77
N VAL A 39 0.59 4.05 -6.19
CA VAL A 39 0.93 4.99 -5.11
C VAL A 39 1.43 4.23 -3.89
N LEU A 40 0.72 3.19 -3.46
CA LEU A 40 1.10 2.34 -2.33
C LEU A 40 2.48 1.72 -2.54
N ARG A 41 2.76 1.17 -3.73
CA ARG A 41 4.07 0.59 -4.04
C ARG A 41 5.18 1.65 -3.94
N ARG A 42 4.92 2.88 -4.39
CA ARG A 42 5.91 3.97 -4.31
C ARG A 42 6.16 4.39 -2.85
N LEU A 43 5.12 4.54 -2.05
CA LEU A 43 5.24 4.89 -0.63
C LEU A 43 6.00 3.80 0.13
N ASP A 44 5.65 2.53 -0.09
CA ASP A 44 6.33 1.37 0.52
C ASP A 44 7.82 1.34 0.17
N ALA A 45 8.16 1.49 -1.12
CA ALA A 45 9.55 1.48 -1.59
C ALA A 45 10.40 2.59 -0.97
N VAL A 46 9.81 3.75 -0.68
CA VAL A 46 10.50 4.87 -0.04
C VAL A 46 10.74 4.60 1.45
N LEU A 47 9.85 3.84 2.12
CA LEU A 47 9.96 3.49 3.53
C LEU A 47 10.75 2.20 3.79
N GLU A 48 10.91 1.32 2.80
CA GLU A 48 11.65 0.04 2.92
C GLU A 48 13.00 0.20 3.67
N PRO A 49 13.87 1.19 3.36
CA PRO A 49 15.16 1.33 4.05
C PRO A 49 15.06 1.76 5.52
N THR A 50 13.99 2.47 5.90
CA THR A 50 13.80 3.03 7.26
C THR A 50 12.74 2.28 8.08
N LYS A 51 12.17 1.21 7.53
CA LYS A 51 11.09 0.44 8.14
C LYS A 51 11.41 0.00 9.57
N GLN A 52 12.59 -0.60 9.78
CA GLN A 52 12.98 -1.10 11.11
C GLN A 52 13.10 0.04 12.12
N ALA A 53 13.69 1.18 11.72
CA ALA A 53 13.81 2.34 12.59
C ALA A 53 12.44 2.89 13.02
N VAL A 54 11.46 2.92 12.12
CA VAL A 54 10.08 3.32 12.43
C VAL A 54 9.43 2.34 13.41
N LEU A 55 9.60 1.03 13.22
CA LEU A 55 9.05 0.01 14.11
C LEU A 55 9.66 0.07 15.51
N ASP A 56 10.98 0.22 15.61
CA ASP A 56 11.69 0.33 16.88
C ASP A 56 11.29 1.60 17.63
N MET A 57 11.17 2.73 16.92
CA MET A 57 10.66 3.98 17.47
C MET A 57 9.23 3.81 17.98
N LYS A 58 8.33 3.24 17.18
CA LYS A 58 6.94 2.96 17.57
C LYS A 58 6.88 2.14 18.85
N ALA A 59 7.62 1.04 18.92
CA ALA A 59 7.68 0.17 20.09
C ALA A 59 8.27 0.87 21.33
N SER A 60 9.22 1.80 21.15
CA SER A 60 9.75 2.62 22.24
C SER A 60 8.71 3.61 22.78
N LEU A 61 8.02 4.32 21.89
CA LEU A 61 6.99 5.30 22.25
C LEU A 61 5.79 4.64 22.94
N ASP A 62 5.38 3.46 22.46
CA ASP A 62 4.30 2.68 23.08
C ASP A 62 4.65 2.24 24.50
N ARG A 63 5.87 1.72 24.72
CA ARG A 63 6.35 1.35 26.06
C ARG A 63 6.44 2.56 27.00
N ALA A 64 6.73 3.74 26.46
CA ALA A 64 6.76 4.99 27.21
C ALA A 64 5.36 5.58 27.46
N GLY A 65 4.29 5.00 26.89
CA GLY A 65 2.93 5.52 27.02
C GLY A 65 2.70 6.86 26.30
N ILE A 66 3.53 7.20 25.31
CA ILE A 66 3.42 8.47 24.57
C ILE A 66 2.26 8.38 23.60
N THR A 67 1.29 9.29 23.71
CA THR A 67 0.08 9.32 22.87
C THR A 67 0.32 10.03 21.53
N ASN A 68 1.04 11.15 21.52
CA ASN A 68 1.37 11.87 20.28
C ASN A 68 2.73 11.42 19.73
N GLN A 69 2.70 10.53 18.75
CA GLN A 69 3.89 9.87 18.19
C GLN A 69 4.28 10.40 16.80
N ASP A 70 3.44 11.23 16.18
CA ASP A 70 3.50 11.54 14.75
C ASP A 70 4.84 12.17 14.33
N ALA A 71 5.32 13.18 15.06
CA ALA A 71 6.57 13.86 14.75
C ALA A 71 7.79 12.92 14.85
N ALA A 72 7.85 12.09 15.89
CA ALA A 72 8.94 11.14 16.11
C ALA A 72 8.96 10.04 15.03
N LEU A 73 7.78 9.56 14.61
CA LEU A 73 7.67 8.55 13.56
C LEU A 73 8.05 9.10 12.18
N ARG A 74 7.67 10.36 11.87
CA ARG A 74 8.13 11.05 10.64
C ARG A 74 9.64 11.23 10.63
N GLN A 75 10.22 11.60 11.76
CA GLN A 75 11.67 11.72 11.91
C GLN A 75 12.37 10.37 11.71
N ALA A 76 11.88 9.30 12.32
CA ALA A 76 12.42 7.96 12.14
C ALA A 76 12.30 7.45 10.69
N ALA A 77 11.20 7.80 10.01
CA ALA A 77 11.00 7.47 8.60
C ALA A 77 11.92 8.27 7.67
N GLY A 78 12.37 9.46 8.10
CA GLY A 78 13.07 10.42 7.25
C GLY A 78 12.18 11.02 6.16
N GLN A 79 10.86 10.99 6.34
CA GLN A 79 9.86 11.35 5.34
C GLN A 79 8.69 12.10 5.97
N ALA A 80 7.91 12.80 5.13
CA ALA A 80 6.65 13.43 5.53
C ALA A 80 5.48 12.43 5.67
N PHE A 81 5.77 11.16 5.89
CA PHE A 81 4.81 10.10 6.16
C PHE A 81 5.57 8.90 6.74
N TYR A 82 4.84 7.97 7.35
CA TYR A 82 5.39 6.73 7.88
C TYR A 82 4.40 5.59 7.74
N ASN A 83 4.85 4.37 8.01
CA ASN A 83 3.99 3.20 8.13
C ASN A 83 4.44 2.34 9.31
N THR A 84 3.55 2.13 10.28
CA THR A 84 3.80 1.36 11.51
C THR A 84 3.36 -0.12 11.42
N SER A 85 2.80 -0.54 10.28
CA SER A 85 2.49 -1.95 10.05
C SER A 85 3.78 -2.78 10.00
N LYS A 86 3.71 -4.03 10.46
CA LYS A 86 4.83 -4.98 10.37
C LYS A 86 5.04 -5.51 8.95
N PHE A 87 4.11 -5.26 8.05
CA PHE A 87 4.14 -5.76 6.69
C PHE A 87 4.73 -4.73 5.72
N THR A 88 5.44 -5.23 4.71
CA THR A 88 5.70 -4.54 3.45
C THR A 88 4.84 -5.12 2.35
N LEU A 89 4.68 -4.40 1.23
CA LEU A 89 3.91 -4.93 0.10
C LEU A 89 4.54 -6.22 -0.47
N ARG A 90 5.85 -6.39 -0.32
CA ARG A 90 6.57 -7.62 -0.71
C ARG A 90 6.20 -8.82 0.17
N ASP A 91 6.04 -8.61 1.48
CA ASP A 91 5.71 -9.70 2.42
C ASP A 91 4.32 -10.29 2.14
N LEU A 92 3.41 -9.44 1.68
CA LEU A 92 2.02 -9.83 1.40
C LEU A 92 1.90 -10.75 0.19
N ARG A 93 2.83 -10.71 -0.75
CA ARG A 93 2.81 -11.58 -1.95
C ARG A 93 2.93 -13.08 -1.63
N ALA A 94 3.45 -13.44 -0.45
CA ALA A 94 3.80 -14.82 -0.11
C ALA A 94 2.76 -15.56 0.77
N ARG A 95 1.52 -15.06 0.87
CA ARG A 95 0.52 -15.61 1.80
C ARG A 95 -0.23 -16.83 1.26
N ALA A 96 -0.50 -17.78 2.15
CA ALA A 96 -1.12 -19.07 1.82
C ALA A 96 -2.65 -19.05 1.74
N SER A 97 -3.34 -18.03 2.28
CA SER A 97 -4.81 -17.93 2.21
C SER A 97 -5.28 -16.51 1.90
N GLN A 98 -6.36 -16.41 1.13
CA GLN A 98 -6.97 -15.14 0.72
C GLN A 98 -7.49 -14.32 1.91
N GLN A 99 -8.06 -14.98 2.91
CA GLN A 99 -8.57 -14.29 4.11
C GLN A 99 -7.44 -13.66 4.92
N GLN A 100 -6.31 -14.36 5.07
CA GLN A 100 -5.14 -13.82 5.76
C GLN A 100 -4.51 -12.69 4.94
N LEU A 101 -4.40 -12.86 3.62
CA LEU A 101 -3.90 -11.81 2.74
C LEU A 101 -4.71 -10.53 2.87
N LYS A 102 -6.05 -10.63 2.85
CA LYS A 102 -6.93 -9.49 3.04
C LYS A 102 -6.68 -8.80 4.40
N ALA A 103 -6.68 -9.57 5.48
CA ALA A 103 -6.51 -9.02 6.83
C ALA A 103 -5.14 -8.34 7.01
N ASP A 104 -4.07 -8.96 6.49
CA ASP A 104 -2.72 -8.39 6.55
C ASP A 104 -2.61 -7.13 5.66
N PHE A 105 -3.28 -7.12 4.50
CA PHE A 105 -3.32 -5.94 3.64
C PHE A 105 -4.08 -4.78 4.28
N GLU A 106 -5.22 -5.05 4.92
CA GLU A 106 -5.95 -4.03 5.68
C GLU A 106 -5.08 -3.47 6.82
N ALA A 107 -4.40 -4.33 7.58
CA ALA A 107 -3.46 -3.90 8.62
C ALA A 107 -2.24 -3.13 8.06
N TYR A 108 -1.80 -3.45 6.85
CA TYR A 108 -0.77 -2.69 6.13
C TYR A 108 -1.24 -1.29 5.78
N LEU A 109 -2.47 -1.16 5.25
CA LEU A 109 -3.08 0.13 4.94
C LEU A 109 -3.29 0.96 6.20
N ASP A 110 -3.80 0.36 7.28
CA ASP A 110 -4.06 1.03 8.56
C ASP A 110 -2.79 1.57 9.23
N GLY A 111 -1.64 0.96 8.94
CA GLY A 111 -0.35 1.37 9.51
C GLY A 111 0.15 2.72 9.00
N PHE A 112 -0.37 3.24 7.89
CA PHE A 112 0.08 4.51 7.30
C PHE A 112 -0.31 5.73 8.14
N SER A 113 0.52 6.77 8.08
CA SER A 113 0.29 8.06 8.74
C SER A 113 -1.00 8.75 8.24
N PRO A 114 -1.60 9.67 9.02
CA PRO A 114 -2.92 10.25 8.72
C PRO A 114 -3.04 10.86 7.32
N ASN A 115 -2.03 11.60 6.86
CA ASN A 115 -2.03 12.19 5.53
C ASN A 115 -2.09 11.15 4.38
N VAL A 116 -1.58 9.94 4.60
CA VAL A 116 -1.70 8.85 3.62
C VAL A 116 -3.04 8.14 3.75
N GLN A 117 -3.62 8.05 4.97
CA GLN A 117 -4.99 7.58 5.14
C GLN A 117 -5.97 8.45 4.34
N ASP A 118 -5.83 9.78 4.42
CA ASP A 118 -6.67 10.72 3.68
C ASP A 118 -6.56 10.49 2.16
N ILE A 119 -5.35 10.23 1.66
CA ILE A 119 -5.13 9.91 0.24
C ILE A 119 -5.87 8.62 -0.14
N LEU A 120 -5.77 7.56 0.67
CA LEU A 120 -6.42 6.28 0.42
C LEU A 120 -7.94 6.36 0.50
N GLU A 121 -8.47 7.21 1.37
CA GLU A 121 -9.90 7.49 1.47
C GLU A 121 -10.41 8.22 0.24
N ASN A 122 -9.69 9.25 -0.26
CA ASN A 122 -10.05 9.97 -1.48
C ASN A 122 -10.00 9.08 -2.74
N PHE A 123 -9.20 8.03 -2.73
CA PHE A 123 -9.20 7.02 -3.79
C PHE A 123 -10.35 6.00 -3.67
N GLU A 124 -11.11 6.02 -2.56
CA GLU A 124 -12.11 5.01 -2.21
C GLU A 124 -11.55 3.57 -2.26
N PHE A 125 -10.24 3.41 -2.04
CA PHE A 125 -9.56 2.15 -2.37
C PHE A 125 -9.98 1.00 -1.46
N ARG A 126 -10.30 1.28 -0.19
CA ARG A 126 -10.81 0.28 0.76
C ARG A 126 -12.12 -0.35 0.29
N ASN A 127 -12.94 0.36 -0.47
CA ASN A 127 -14.17 -0.17 -1.04
C ASN A 127 -13.91 -1.24 -2.12
N GLN A 128 -12.70 -1.25 -2.71
CA GLN A 128 -12.29 -2.21 -3.73
C GLN A 128 -11.79 -3.53 -3.12
N ILE A 129 -11.24 -3.50 -1.90
CA ILE A 129 -10.58 -4.65 -1.25
C ILE A 129 -11.49 -5.89 -1.16
N PRO A 130 -12.76 -5.80 -0.70
CA PRO A 130 -13.62 -6.99 -0.62
C PRO A 130 -13.87 -7.64 -1.98
N ARG A 131 -13.93 -6.84 -3.05
CA ARG A 131 -14.14 -7.34 -4.41
C ARG A 131 -12.88 -8.02 -4.95
N LEU A 132 -11.73 -7.38 -4.79
CA LEU A 132 -10.42 -7.91 -5.20
C LEU A 132 -10.08 -9.21 -4.47
N SER A 133 -10.30 -9.24 -3.15
CA SER A 133 -10.04 -10.43 -2.33
C SER A 133 -10.90 -11.64 -2.72
N LYS A 134 -12.19 -11.44 -2.99
CA LYS A 134 -13.10 -12.52 -3.42
C LYS A 134 -12.73 -13.10 -4.79
N ALA A 135 -12.01 -12.34 -5.60
CA ALA A 135 -11.67 -12.69 -6.96
C ALA A 135 -10.21 -13.15 -7.14
N ASP A 136 -9.47 -13.35 -6.03
CA ASP A 136 -8.05 -13.66 -6.05
C ASP A 136 -7.19 -12.65 -6.83
N ALA A 137 -7.58 -11.37 -6.77
CA ALA A 137 -7.01 -10.27 -7.53
C ALA A 137 -6.32 -9.21 -6.64
N LEU A 138 -6.09 -9.54 -5.35
CA LEU A 138 -5.49 -8.64 -4.36
C LEU A 138 -3.96 -8.72 -4.36
#